data_AF-A0A9D5PXG6-F1
#
_entry.id   AF-A0A9D5PXG6-F1
#
_cell.length_a   1.000
_cell.length_b   1.000
_cell.length_c   1.000
_cell.angle_alpha   90.00
_cell.angle_beta   90.00
_cell.angle_gamma   90.00
#
_symmetry.space_group_name_H-M   'P 1'
#
loop_
_entity.id
_entity.type
_entity.pdbx_description
1 polymer ?
#
loop_
_entity_poly.entity_id
_entity_poly.type
_entity_poly.pdbx_seq_one_letter_code
_entity_poly.pdbx_strand_id
1 'polypeptide(L)'
;MNRFGVRMMGSELIRQDVRDFEAAVKNLSAGIASASALWKDAKYRELSASVGQIARQSRDLITAGDDCCSAIDHFLIIANEKY
;
A
#
# COMPACT_ATOMS: atom_id res chain seq x y z
N MET A 1 -22.49 -11.98 29.45
CA MET A 1 -21.43 -12.18 28.45
C MET A 1 -21.90 -11.62 27.11
N ASN A 2 -21.40 -10.44 26.74
CA ASN A 2 -21.41 -9.94 25.36
C ASN A 2 -20.42 -8.77 25.31
N ARG A 3 -19.18 -9.07 24.91
CA ARG A 3 -18.11 -8.09 24.68
C ARG A 3 -17.73 -8.11 23.19
N PHE A 4 -18.70 -7.86 22.33
CA PHE A 4 -18.43 -7.39 20.98
C PHE A 4 -18.48 -5.86 21.05
N GLY A 5 -17.33 -5.18 21.05
CA GLY A 5 -17.37 -3.71 21.16
C GLY A 5 -16.07 -2.92 21.07
N VAL A 6 -14.90 -3.45 21.42
CA VAL A 6 -13.65 -2.68 21.29
C VAL A 6 -12.49 -3.62 20.99
N ARG A 7 -12.41 -4.08 19.74
CA ARG A 7 -11.13 -4.53 19.20
C ARG A 7 -10.41 -3.25 18.81
N MET A 8 -9.38 -2.84 19.53
CA MET A 8 -8.54 -1.72 19.12
C MET A 8 -7.88 -2.09 17.79
N MET A 9 -8.54 -1.77 16.68
CA MET A 9 -7.94 -1.79 15.34
C MET A 9 -7.08 -0.55 15.24
N GLY A 10 -5.86 -0.59 15.76
CA GLY A 10 -4.93 0.54 15.72
C GLY A 10 -4.63 0.95 14.29
N SER A 11 -3.77 0.20 13.64
CA SER A 11 -3.38 0.46 12.26
C SER A 11 -3.53 -0.73 11.34
N GLU A 12 -3.98 -1.88 11.86
CA GLU A 12 -3.94 -3.18 11.16
C GLU A 12 -4.69 -3.20 9.83
N LEU A 13 -5.87 -2.58 9.75
CA LEU A 13 -6.63 -2.50 8.49
C LEU A 13 -5.90 -1.65 7.44
N ILE A 14 -5.46 -0.45 7.83
CA ILE A 14 -4.72 0.46 6.94
C ILE A 14 -3.43 -0.21 6.46
N ARG A 15 -2.72 -0.88 7.37
CA ARG A 15 -1.49 -1.61 7.06
C ARG A 15 -1.74 -2.76 6.08
N GLN A 16 -2.88 -3.45 6.21
CA GLN A 16 -3.27 -4.48 5.26
C GLN A 16 -3.58 -3.88 3.89
N ASP A 17 -4.37 -2.81 3.83
CA ASP A 17 -4.73 -2.13 2.58
C ASP A 17 -3.49 -1.60 1.83
N VAL A 18 -2.53 -1.02 2.57
CA VAL A 18 -1.26 -0.54 2.00
C VAL A 18 -0.43 -1.69 1.40
N ARG A 19 -0.39 -2.85 2.08
CA ARG A 19 0.30 -4.04 1.58
C ARG A 19 -0.36 -4.62 0.33
N ASP A 20 -1.69 -4.68 0.32
CA ASP A 20 -2.45 -5.19 -0.82
C ASP A 20 -2.29 -4.26 -2.04
N PHE A 21 -2.28 -2.94 -1.81
CA PHE A 21 -1.99 -1.96 -2.85
C PHE A 21 -0.55 -2.10 -3.39
N GLU A 22 0.44 -2.24 -2.52
CA GLU A 22 1.84 -2.46 -2.93
C GLU A 22 1.97 -3.73 -3.79
N ALA A 23 1.33 -4.84 -3.37
CA ALA A 23 1.32 -6.09 -4.11
C ALA A 23 0.67 -5.92 -5.49
N ALA A 24 -0.46 -5.21 -5.58
CA ALA A 24 -1.13 -4.94 -6.84
C ALA A 24 -0.23 -4.15 -7.82
N VAL A 25 0.47 -3.13 -7.34
CA VAL A 25 1.39 -2.32 -8.17
C VAL A 25 2.59 -3.15 -8.64
N LYS A 26 3.17 -3.99 -7.76
CA LYS A 26 4.25 -4.91 -8.13
C LYS A 26 3.80 -5.90 -9.20
N ASN A 27 2.62 -6.48 -9.04
CA ASN A 27 2.05 -7.42 -10.01
C ASN A 27 1.79 -6.76 -11.36
N LEU A 28 1.23 -5.54 -11.38
CA LEU A 28 1.03 -4.77 -12.60
C LEU A 28 2.37 -4.52 -13.32
N SER A 29 3.39 -4.08 -12.57
CA SER A 29 4.71 -3.80 -13.12
C SER A 29 5.37 -5.05 -13.71
N ALA A 30 5.27 -6.19 -13.01
CA ALA A 30 5.78 -7.48 -13.48
C ALA A 30 5.02 -8.00 -14.72
N GLY A 31 3.71 -7.81 -14.77
CA GLY A 31 2.88 -8.17 -15.92
C GLY A 31 3.27 -7.39 -17.17
N ILE A 32 3.48 -6.08 -17.05
CA ILE A 32 3.95 -5.22 -18.14
C ILE A 32 5.39 -5.56 -18.57
N ALA A 33 6.27 -5.88 -17.63
CA ALA A 33 7.62 -6.34 -17.95
C ALA A 33 7.59 -7.67 -18.73
N SER A 34 6.71 -8.60 -18.34
CA SER A 34 6.54 -9.89 -19.02
C SER A 34 5.95 -9.73 -20.42
N ALA A 35 4.98 -8.82 -20.59
CA ALA A 35 4.40 -8.48 -21.89
C ALA A 35 5.46 -7.97 -22.89
N SER A 36 6.56 -7.39 -22.40
CA SER A 36 7.67 -6.94 -23.23
C SER A 36 8.27 -8.06 -24.09
N ALA A 37 8.16 -9.33 -23.68
CA ALA A 37 8.70 -10.44 -24.45
C ALA A 37 8.05 -10.57 -25.83
N LEU A 38 6.75 -10.24 -25.93
CA LEU A 38 5.92 -10.41 -27.12
C LEU A 38 5.51 -9.07 -27.73
N TRP A 39 5.50 -7.98 -26.96
CA TRP A 39 5.00 -6.67 -27.36
C TRP A 39 6.03 -5.58 -27.06
N LYS A 40 6.59 -4.94 -28.09
CA LYS A 40 7.72 -3.98 -27.97
C LYS A 40 7.58 -2.71 -28.80
N ASP A 41 6.38 -2.44 -29.32
CA ASP A 41 6.13 -1.28 -30.18
C ASP A 41 6.09 0.05 -29.39
N ALA A 42 5.78 1.14 -30.10
CA ALA A 42 5.66 2.46 -29.48
C ALA A 42 4.55 2.52 -28.41
N LYS A 43 3.45 1.79 -28.60
CA LYS A 43 2.33 1.76 -27.65
C LYS A 43 2.68 1.00 -26.38
N TYR A 44 3.44 -0.09 -26.51
CA TYR A 44 4.03 -0.76 -25.36
C TYR A 44 4.91 0.18 -24.54
N ARG A 45 5.78 0.96 -25.20
CA ARG A 45 6.68 1.91 -24.51
C ARG A 45 5.91 3.00 -23.77
N GLU A 46 4.87 3.57 -24.38
CA GLU A 46 3.98 4.55 -23.74
C GLU A 46 3.29 3.97 -22.49
N LEU A 47 2.75 2.74 -22.59
CA LEU A 47 2.11 2.06 -21.47
C LEU A 47 3.11 1.75 -20.35
N SER A 48 4.27 1.19 -20.70
CA SER A 48 5.33 0.86 -19.76
C SER A 48 5.83 2.09 -19.00
N ALA A 49 5.99 3.23 -19.70
CA ALA A 49 6.33 4.49 -19.08
C ALA A 49 5.24 4.98 -18.10
N SER A 50 3.97 4.87 -18.49
CA SER A 50 2.82 5.26 -17.65
C SER A 50 2.74 4.40 -16.38
N VAL A 51 2.91 3.09 -16.51
CA VAL A 51 2.94 2.17 -15.36
C VAL A 51 4.15 2.43 -14.47
N GLY A 52 5.30 2.76 -15.07
CA GLY A 52 6.48 3.20 -14.33
C GLY A 52 6.25 4.49 -13.52
N GLN A 53 5.41 5.41 -13.99
CA GLN A 53 5.01 6.59 -13.21
C GLN A 53 4.11 6.19 -12.02
N ILE A 54 3.12 5.32 -12.25
CA ILE A 54 2.23 4.81 -11.19
C ILE A 54 3.06 4.14 -10.09
N ALA A 55 4.02 3.28 -10.47
CA ALA A 55 4.90 2.60 -9.52
C ALA A 55 5.82 3.55 -8.74
N ARG A 56 6.16 4.72 -9.31
CA ARG A 56 6.92 5.75 -8.59
C ARG A 56 6.05 6.48 -7.58
N GLN A 57 4.86 6.90 -8.00
CA GLN A 57 3.89 7.64 -7.19
C GLN A 57 3.32 6.78 -6.05
N SER A 58 3.17 5.47 -6.29
CA SER A 58 2.68 4.54 -5.26
C SER A 58 3.61 4.46 -4.04
N ARG A 59 4.91 4.73 -4.21
CA ARG A 59 5.88 4.72 -3.09
C ARG A 59 5.54 5.79 -2.06
N ASP A 60 5.17 6.99 -2.51
CA ASP A 60 4.83 8.10 -1.62
C ASP A 60 3.58 7.75 -0.80
N LEU A 61 2.60 7.08 -1.42
CA LEU A 61 1.41 6.58 -0.73
C LEU A 61 1.76 5.50 0.30
N ILE A 62 2.62 4.53 -0.07
CA ILE A 62 3.05 3.46 0.84
C ILE A 62 3.75 4.06 2.06
N THR A 63 4.68 4.99 1.86
CA THR A 63 5.39 5.68 2.96
C THR A 63 4.41 6.46 3.84
N ALA A 64 3.51 7.25 3.24
CA ALA A 64 2.50 7.98 4.01
C ALA A 64 1.55 7.04 4.80
N GLY A 65 1.25 5.86 4.24
CA GLY A 65 0.48 4.81 4.90
C GLY A 65 1.19 4.24 6.11
N ASP A 66 2.48 3.93 5.99
CA ASP A 66 3.31 3.45 7.10
C ASP A 66 3.44 4.50 8.21
N ASP A 67 3.71 5.76 7.85
CA ASP A 67 3.77 6.88 8.79
C ASP A 67 2.45 7.07 9.55
N CYS A 68 1.33 6.97 8.84
CA CYS A 68 -0.01 7.02 9.41
C CYS A 68 -0.23 5.86 10.41
N CYS A 69 0.16 4.65 10.04
CA CYS A 69 0.04 3.48 10.91
C CYS A 69 0.86 3.66 12.20
N SER A 70 2.10 4.13 12.08
CA SER A 70 2.97 4.44 13.22
C SER A 70 2.35 5.50 14.12
N ALA A 71 1.80 6.57 13.56
CA ALA A 71 1.15 7.62 14.33
C ALA A 71 -0.06 7.08 15.13
N ILE A 72 -0.89 6.23 14.52
CA ILE A 72 -2.04 5.64 15.22
C ILE A 72 -1.57 4.70 16.33
N ASP A 73 -0.57 3.87 16.08
CA ASP A 73 0.00 2.97 17.10
C ASP A 73 0.53 3.78 18.29
N HIS A 74 1.21 4.90 18.04
CA HIS A 74 1.65 5.84 19.09
C HIS A 74 0.47 6.44 19.87
N PHE A 75 -0.58 6.91 19.19
CA PHE A 75 -1.76 7.45 19.88
C PHE A 75 -2.44 6.40 20.76
N LEU A 76 -2.50 5.14 20.32
CA LEU A 76 -3.06 4.06 21.15
C LEU A 76 -2.20 3.76 22.37
N ILE A 77 -0.88 3.82 22.26
CA ILE A 77 0.02 3.65 23.42
C ILE A 77 -0.29 4.74 24.44
N ILE A 78 -0.29 6.01 24.03
CA ILE A 78 -0.58 7.16 24.91
C ILE A 78 -1.97 7.03 25.53
N ALA A 79 -2.99 6.65 24.74
CA ALA A 79 -4.35 6.48 25.24
C ALA A 79 -4.48 5.32 26.26
N ASN A 80 -3.60 4.33 26.17
CA ASN A 80 -3.58 3.18 27.07
C ASN A 80 -2.62 3.35 28.26
N GLU A 81 -1.77 4.38 28.26
CA GLU A 81 -1.06 4.86 29.44
C GLU A 81 -2.08 5.45 30.42
N LYS A 82 -2.60 4.59 31.31
CA LYS A 82 -3.36 5.05 32.48
C LYS A 82 -2.41 5.83 33.41
N TYR A 83 -2.81 7.04 33.78
CA TYR A 83 -2.31 7.73 34.98
C TYR A 83 -2.48 6.85 36.22
#